data_AF-A0A8J5PJQ4-F1
#
_entry.id   AF-A0A8J5PJQ4-F1
#
_cell.length_a   1.000
_cell.length_b   1.000
_cell.length_c   1.000
_cell.angle_alpha   90.00
_cell.angle_beta   90.00
_cell.angle_gamma   90.00
#
_symmetry.space_group_name_H-M   'P 1'
#
loop_
_entity.id
_entity.type
_entity.pdbx_description
1 polymer ?
#
loop_
_entity_poly.entity_id
_entity_poly.type
_entity_poly.pdbx_seq_one_letter_code
_entity_poly.pdbx_strand_id
1 'polypeptide(L)'
;MGTDAKQATGANFASSFSLNPGVIIADHNVGVKYAAGEGPPIDEETTALTHIQQWSDAVWMQWDRVCSESGGDVKDLKYIIRAQIVNHGTLKIVFQAILNKYERDHKKKSLGPWKKRIVVSHQKDPKELYAILGSPNGSGAAFMLINHKKRLGGARVINKVEIFVPEGNFEVGREQEEWHVMLLFHIVDASRA
;
A
#
# COMPACT_ATOMS: atom_id res chain seq x y z
N MET A 1 38.63 21.94 -5.51
CA MET A 1 37.62 21.44 -4.55
C MET A 1 36.58 20.70 -5.36
N GLY A 2 36.75 19.40 -5.57
CA GLY A 2 35.77 18.57 -6.28
C GLY A 2 34.68 18.17 -5.29
N THR A 3 33.43 18.44 -5.63
CA THR A 3 32.30 18.00 -4.83
C THR A 3 31.97 16.55 -5.23
N ASP A 4 32.45 15.59 -4.43
CA ASP A 4 32.02 14.18 -4.48
C ASP A 4 30.58 14.03 -3.96
N ALA A 5 29.65 14.81 -4.51
CA ALA A 5 28.25 14.73 -4.15
C ALA A 5 27.61 13.62 -4.97
N LYS A 6 27.29 12.50 -4.31
CA LYS A 6 26.50 11.44 -4.94
C LYS A 6 25.15 11.98 -5.41
N GLN A 7 24.72 11.58 -6.60
CA GLN A 7 23.43 11.92 -7.16
C GLN A 7 22.30 11.27 -6.35
N ALA A 8 21.27 12.05 -6.03
CA ALA A 8 20.07 11.55 -5.36
C ALA A 8 19.24 10.67 -6.30
N THR A 9 18.65 9.60 -5.77
CA THR A 9 17.83 8.65 -6.54
C THR A 9 16.48 9.22 -6.99
N GLY A 10 16.02 10.32 -6.38
CA GLY A 10 14.69 10.88 -6.62
C GLY A 10 13.55 10.13 -5.91
N ALA A 11 13.85 9.10 -5.12
CA ALA A 11 12.84 8.38 -4.34
C ALA A 11 12.16 9.30 -3.32
N ASN A 12 10.85 9.12 -3.12
CA ASN A 12 10.05 9.94 -2.23
C ASN A 12 8.97 9.11 -1.54
N PHE A 13 8.77 9.30 -0.23
CA PHE A 13 7.79 8.58 0.57
C PHE A 13 7.01 9.52 1.49
N ALA A 14 5.86 10.00 1.02
CA ALA A 14 4.92 10.79 1.79
C ALA A 14 3.77 9.91 2.33
N SER A 15 3.49 10.06 3.62
CA SER A 15 2.36 9.42 4.29
C SER A 15 1.78 10.35 5.36
N SER A 16 0.48 10.23 5.59
CA SER A 16 -0.25 10.88 6.68
C SER A 16 -0.61 9.86 7.77
N PHE A 17 -0.73 10.33 9.03
CA PHE A 17 -0.88 9.45 10.19
C PHE A 17 -2.00 9.92 11.11
N SER A 18 -2.77 8.97 11.64
CA SER A 18 -3.74 9.23 12.72
C SER A 18 -3.57 8.18 13.82
N LEU A 19 -3.10 8.62 14.99
CA LEU A 19 -2.86 7.73 16.13
C LEU A 19 -4.14 7.07 16.66
N ASN A 20 -5.26 7.80 16.65
CA ASN A 20 -6.57 7.27 17.00
C ASN A 20 -7.51 7.50 15.80
N PRO A 21 -7.87 6.44 15.05
CA PRO A 21 -7.94 5.04 15.49
C PRO A 21 -6.73 4.15 15.17
N GLY A 22 -5.62 4.69 14.65
CA GLY A 22 -4.43 3.90 14.27
C GLY A 22 -4.38 3.65 12.77
N VAL A 23 -4.19 4.73 12.01
CA VAL A 23 -4.27 4.76 10.55
C VAL A 23 -2.97 5.32 9.97
N ILE A 24 -2.45 4.62 8.96
CA ILE A 24 -1.45 5.14 8.03
C ILE A 24 -2.15 5.38 6.69
N ILE A 25 -1.96 6.54 6.09
CA ILE A 25 -2.41 6.86 4.74
C ILE A 25 -1.16 7.08 3.90
N ALA A 26 -0.96 6.22 2.90
CA ALA A 26 0.15 6.30 1.98
C ALA A 26 -0.27 7.15 0.77
N ASP A 27 0.27 8.36 0.69
CA ASP A 27 -0.20 9.41 -0.23
C ASP A 27 0.58 9.41 -1.54
N HIS A 28 1.90 9.64 -1.47
CA HIS A 28 2.77 9.70 -2.64
C HIS A 28 4.05 8.91 -2.38
N ASN A 29 4.24 7.81 -3.10
CA ASN A 29 5.36 6.90 -2.87
C ASN A 29 6.02 6.46 -4.17
N VAL A 30 7.30 6.78 -4.31
CA VAL A 30 8.16 6.40 -5.42
C VAL A 30 9.38 5.67 -4.85
N GLY A 31 9.50 4.38 -5.15
CA GLY A 31 10.61 3.54 -4.68
C GLY A 31 11.92 3.82 -5.43
N VAL A 32 13.05 3.49 -4.80
CA VAL A 32 14.39 3.80 -5.32
C VAL A 32 14.63 3.24 -6.71
N LYS A 33 14.32 1.96 -6.95
CA LYS A 33 14.53 1.33 -8.26
C LYS A 33 13.72 2.00 -9.37
N TYR A 34 12.49 2.42 -9.09
CA TYR A 34 11.66 3.11 -10.07
C TYR A 34 12.20 4.51 -10.34
N ALA A 35 12.48 5.28 -9.29
CA ALA A 35 12.99 6.64 -9.41
C ALA A 35 14.35 6.69 -10.14
N ALA A 36 15.23 5.73 -9.85
CA ALA A 36 16.53 5.62 -10.51
C ALA A 36 16.44 5.03 -11.94
N GLY A 37 15.44 4.20 -12.24
CA GLY A 37 15.23 3.59 -13.56
C GLY A 37 14.62 4.54 -14.60
N GLU A 38 13.99 5.63 -14.16
CA GLU A 38 13.68 6.79 -15.03
C GLU A 38 14.86 7.79 -15.13
N GLY A 39 15.97 7.52 -14.45
CA GLY A 39 17.24 8.24 -14.53
C GLY A 39 18.33 7.49 -15.32
N PRO A 40 19.58 8.00 -15.35
CA PRO A 40 20.70 7.24 -15.89
C PRO A 40 20.88 5.89 -15.15
N PRO A 41 21.50 4.88 -15.78
CA PRO A 41 21.79 3.59 -15.14
C PRO A 41 22.38 3.80 -13.74
N ILE A 42 21.92 3.02 -12.75
CA ILE A 42 22.45 3.10 -11.38
C ILE A 42 23.94 2.78 -11.42
N ASP A 43 24.74 3.83 -11.30
CA ASP A 43 26.14 3.74 -10.99
C ASP A 43 26.27 3.86 -9.47
N GLU A 44 26.66 2.78 -8.80
CA GLU A 44 26.78 2.72 -7.34
C GLU A 44 27.87 3.66 -6.80
N GLU A 45 28.84 4.03 -7.63
CA GLU A 45 29.92 4.95 -7.29
C GLU A 45 29.37 6.38 -7.20
N THR A 46 28.53 6.76 -8.16
CA THR A 46 27.99 8.12 -8.28
C THR A 46 26.58 8.30 -7.73
N THR A 47 25.81 7.24 -7.47
CA THR A 47 24.42 7.30 -6.96
C THR A 47 24.36 7.00 -5.45
N ALA A 48 23.62 7.83 -4.72
CA ALA A 48 23.40 7.63 -3.29
C ALA A 48 22.38 6.51 -3.03
N LEU A 49 22.86 5.29 -2.81
CA LEU A 49 22.03 4.17 -2.37
C LEU A 49 21.83 4.20 -0.85
N THR A 50 20.58 4.05 -0.41
CA THR A 50 20.18 4.02 1.01
C THR A 50 19.61 2.64 1.36
N HIS A 51 19.61 2.26 2.64
CA HIS A 51 18.89 1.07 3.09
C HIS A 51 17.35 1.21 2.97
N ILE A 52 16.85 2.43 2.76
CA ILE A 52 15.43 2.73 2.55
C ILE A 52 15.13 2.60 1.06
N GLN A 53 14.68 1.43 0.62
CA GLN A 53 14.50 1.14 -0.80
C GLN A 53 13.04 1.27 -1.24
N GLN A 54 12.12 1.00 -0.32
CA GLN A 54 10.68 0.92 -0.59
C GLN A 54 9.86 1.57 0.53
N TRP A 55 8.58 1.78 0.25
CA TRP A 55 7.67 2.47 1.17
C TRP A 55 7.58 1.79 2.54
N SER A 56 7.62 0.45 2.61
CA SER A 56 7.56 -0.27 3.89
C SER A 56 8.71 0.10 4.83
N ASP A 57 9.89 0.36 4.29
CA ASP A 57 11.09 0.70 5.07
C ASP A 57 10.95 2.11 5.65
N ALA A 58 10.51 3.06 4.80
CA ALA A 58 10.33 4.45 5.19
C ALA A 58 9.17 4.62 6.18
N VAL A 59 8.01 4.02 5.87
CA VAL A 59 6.78 4.27 6.63
C VAL A 59 6.83 3.68 8.03
N TRP A 60 7.58 2.59 8.24
CA TRP A 60 7.79 2.07 9.58
C TRP A 60 8.45 3.11 10.49
N MET A 61 9.54 3.73 10.03
CA MET A 61 10.23 4.75 10.83
C MET A 61 9.35 5.98 11.05
N GLN A 62 8.57 6.39 10.04
CA GLN A 62 7.63 7.50 10.17
C GLN A 62 6.54 7.19 11.21
N TRP A 63 5.93 6.00 11.16
CA TRP A 63 4.93 5.55 12.12
C TRP A 63 5.50 5.47 13.54
N ASP A 64 6.65 4.83 13.69
CA ASP A 64 7.36 4.71 14.97
C ASP A 64 7.66 6.06 15.60
N ARG A 65 8.14 7.01 14.78
CA ARG A 65 8.43 8.37 15.20
C ARG A 65 7.16 9.10 15.65
N VAL A 66 6.09 9.05 14.86
CA VAL A 66 4.82 9.71 15.20
C VAL A 66 4.25 9.15 16.50
N CYS A 67 4.25 7.83 16.69
CA CYS A 67 3.84 7.22 17.95
C CYS A 67 4.71 7.70 19.12
N SER A 68 6.03 7.69 18.97
CA SER A 68 6.96 8.07 20.03
C SER A 68 6.87 9.54 20.42
N GLU A 69 6.75 10.44 19.45
CA GLU A 69 6.72 11.90 19.67
C GLU A 69 5.34 12.41 20.11
N SER A 70 4.25 11.72 19.75
CA SER A 70 2.87 12.14 20.04
C SER A 70 2.12 11.26 21.04
N GLY A 71 2.85 10.39 21.77
CA GLY A 71 2.29 9.58 22.87
C GLY A 71 1.38 8.42 22.44
N GLY A 72 1.57 7.87 21.25
CA GLY A 72 0.86 6.67 20.77
C GLY A 72 1.66 5.38 20.95
N ASP A 73 1.00 4.21 20.83
CA ASP A 73 1.68 2.91 20.75
C ASP A 73 1.65 2.42 19.28
N VAL A 74 2.80 1.97 18.77
CA VAL A 74 2.90 1.38 17.43
C VAL A 74 1.97 0.17 17.24
N LYS A 75 1.60 -0.51 18.32
CA LYS A 75 0.65 -1.64 18.34
C LYS A 75 -0.79 -1.25 18.06
N ASP A 76 -1.13 0.03 18.20
CA ASP A 76 -2.48 0.54 17.94
C ASP A 76 -2.78 0.65 16.44
N LEU A 77 -1.82 0.33 15.57
CA LEU A 77 -2.03 0.27 14.13
C LEU A 77 -3.14 -0.75 13.77
N LYS A 78 -4.20 -0.23 13.14
CA LYS A 78 -5.38 -1.00 12.70
C LYS A 78 -5.61 -0.91 11.20
N TYR A 79 -5.13 0.16 10.57
CA TYR A 79 -5.50 0.48 9.19
C TYR A 79 -4.32 1.02 8.39
N ILE A 80 -4.22 0.58 7.13
CA ILE A 80 -3.35 1.18 6.12
C ILE A 80 -4.22 1.53 4.92
N ILE A 81 -4.18 2.78 4.46
CA ILE A 81 -4.80 3.23 3.22
C ILE A 81 -3.69 3.41 2.19
N ARG A 82 -3.83 2.79 1.02
CA ARG A 82 -3.06 3.16 -0.18
C ARG A 82 -3.94 4.09 -1.00
N ALA A 83 -3.60 5.37 -1.01
CA ALA A 83 -4.38 6.39 -1.68
C ALA A 83 -4.03 6.47 -3.17
N GLN A 84 -5.06 6.78 -3.99
CA GLN A 84 -4.98 7.13 -5.40
C GLN A 84 -3.93 6.33 -6.18
N ILE A 85 -4.10 5.01 -6.22
CA ILE A 85 -3.12 4.11 -6.81
C ILE A 85 -3.02 4.37 -8.32
N VAL A 86 -1.82 4.75 -8.76
CA VAL A 86 -1.46 4.89 -10.19
C VAL A 86 -0.60 3.72 -10.71
N ASN A 87 -0.13 2.83 -9.83
CA ASN A 87 0.68 1.69 -10.25
C ASN A 87 -0.17 0.70 -11.07
N HIS A 88 0.05 0.66 -12.39
CA HIS A 88 -0.71 -0.19 -13.32
C HIS A 88 -0.63 -1.68 -12.99
N GLY A 89 0.52 -2.15 -12.47
CA GLY A 89 0.67 -3.55 -12.04
C GLY A 89 -0.26 -3.89 -10.88
N THR A 90 -0.35 -3.01 -9.88
CA THR A 90 -1.32 -3.14 -8.79
C THR A 90 -2.75 -3.08 -9.31
N LEU A 91 -3.09 -2.08 -10.13
CA LEU A 91 -4.45 -1.90 -10.65
C LEU A 91 -4.93 -3.11 -11.44
N LYS A 92 -4.09 -3.67 -12.32
CA LYS A 92 -4.38 -4.88 -13.08
C LYS A 92 -4.73 -6.06 -12.17
N ILE A 93 -3.93 -6.27 -11.12
CA ILE A 93 -4.17 -7.34 -10.14
C ILE A 93 -5.46 -7.09 -9.36
N VAL A 94 -5.69 -5.87 -8.90
CA VAL A 94 -6.91 -5.50 -8.15
C VAL A 94 -8.16 -5.70 -9.01
N PHE A 95 -8.16 -5.26 -10.26
CA PHE A 95 -9.28 -5.44 -11.16
C PHE A 95 -9.51 -6.92 -11.48
N GLN A 96 -8.45 -7.70 -11.72
CA GLN A 96 -8.60 -9.13 -11.91
C GLN A 96 -9.18 -9.83 -10.67
N ALA A 97 -8.75 -9.44 -9.47
CA ALA A 97 -9.28 -9.96 -8.22
C ALA A 97 -10.79 -9.63 -8.06
N ILE A 98 -11.20 -8.42 -8.44
CA ILE A 98 -12.63 -8.05 -8.44
C ILE A 98 -13.41 -8.89 -9.46
N LEU A 99 -12.91 -9.06 -10.69
CA LEU A 99 -13.58 -9.85 -11.71
C LEU A 99 -13.73 -11.32 -11.29
N ASN A 100 -12.67 -11.91 -10.71
CA ASN A 100 -12.70 -13.29 -10.22
C ASN A 100 -13.72 -13.48 -9.08
N LYS A 101 -13.77 -12.54 -8.12
CA LYS A 101 -14.75 -12.55 -7.01
C LYS A 101 -16.19 -12.65 -7.50
N TYR A 102 -16.49 -12.02 -8.63
CA TYR A 102 -17.84 -11.88 -9.16
C TYR A 102 -18.07 -12.64 -10.48
N GLU A 103 -17.19 -13.57 -10.83
CA GLU A 103 -17.25 -14.30 -12.11
C GLU A 103 -18.61 -14.98 -12.34
N ARG A 104 -19.23 -15.49 -11.27
CA ARG A 104 -20.54 -16.18 -11.31
C ARG A 104 -21.74 -15.25 -11.38
N ASP A 105 -21.55 -13.94 -11.17
CA ASP A 105 -22.67 -13.00 -11.12
C ASP A 105 -23.19 -12.65 -12.52
N HIS A 106 -22.45 -12.99 -13.59
CA HIS A 106 -22.73 -12.66 -15.00
C HIS A 106 -23.07 -11.18 -15.25
N LYS A 107 -22.73 -10.31 -14.30
CA LYS A 107 -23.03 -8.88 -14.31
C LYS A 107 -21.73 -8.12 -14.22
N LYS A 108 -21.62 -7.09 -15.06
CA LYS A 108 -20.60 -6.05 -14.95
C LYS A 108 -20.62 -5.48 -13.53
N LYS A 109 -19.44 -5.31 -12.94
CA LYS A 109 -19.29 -4.74 -11.60
C LYS A 109 -18.74 -3.34 -11.70
N SER A 110 -19.31 -2.46 -10.88
CA SER A 110 -18.82 -1.11 -10.77
C SER A 110 -18.07 -0.92 -9.46
N LEU A 111 -16.99 -0.14 -9.53
CA LEU A 111 -16.30 0.40 -8.38
C LEU A 111 -16.77 1.84 -8.18
N GLY A 112 -17.21 2.14 -6.95
CA GLY A 112 -17.76 3.45 -6.60
C GLY A 112 -17.19 3.99 -5.30
N PRO A 113 -17.83 5.03 -4.73
CA PRO A 113 -17.37 5.67 -3.51
C PRO A 113 -17.41 4.71 -2.32
N TRP A 114 -16.84 5.09 -1.18
CA TRP A 114 -16.76 4.24 0.02
C TRP A 114 -18.08 3.52 0.40
N LYS A 115 -19.23 4.19 0.25
CA LYS A 115 -20.56 3.58 0.52
C LYS A 115 -20.90 2.40 -0.41
N LYS A 116 -20.25 2.30 -1.56
CA LYS A 116 -20.37 1.25 -2.60
C LYS A 116 -19.07 0.45 -2.78
N ARG A 117 -18.17 0.49 -1.79
CA ARG A 117 -16.89 -0.22 -1.84
C ARG A 117 -17.07 -1.73 -2.01
N ILE A 118 -16.10 -2.35 -2.65
CA ILE A 118 -15.99 -3.81 -2.75
C ILE A 118 -15.16 -4.30 -1.57
N VAL A 119 -15.64 -5.33 -0.88
CA VAL A 119 -14.95 -5.94 0.26
C VAL A 119 -14.42 -7.30 -0.16
N VAL A 120 -13.11 -7.49 0.04
CA VAL A 120 -12.38 -8.75 -0.18
C VAL A 120 -11.82 -9.18 1.17
N SER A 121 -12.10 -10.41 1.60
CA SER A 121 -11.70 -10.89 2.94
C SER A 121 -11.10 -12.28 2.90
N HIS A 122 -10.25 -12.60 3.87
CA HIS A 122 -9.61 -13.91 3.97
C HIS A 122 -10.65 -15.05 4.05
N GLN A 123 -11.72 -14.83 4.81
CA GLN A 123 -12.77 -15.83 5.02
C GLN A 123 -13.60 -16.13 3.75
N LYS A 124 -13.86 -15.11 2.92
CA LYS A 124 -14.78 -15.25 1.76
C LYS A 124 -14.07 -15.31 0.42
N ASP A 125 -12.94 -14.64 0.31
CA ASP A 125 -12.23 -14.33 -0.94
C ASP A 125 -10.70 -14.51 -0.78
N PRO A 126 -10.22 -15.66 -0.25
CA PRO A 126 -8.81 -15.80 0.12
C PRO A 126 -7.87 -15.64 -1.07
N LYS A 127 -8.22 -16.16 -2.25
CA LYS A 127 -7.38 -16.08 -3.45
C LYS A 127 -7.24 -14.63 -3.93
N GLU A 128 -8.35 -13.90 -3.96
CA GLU A 128 -8.42 -12.51 -4.36
C GLU A 128 -7.67 -11.62 -3.36
N LEU A 129 -7.83 -11.88 -2.06
CA LEU A 129 -7.08 -11.18 -1.03
C LEU A 129 -5.58 -11.38 -1.21
N TYR A 130 -5.13 -12.63 -1.39
CA TYR A 130 -3.71 -12.93 -1.56
C TYR A 130 -3.13 -12.35 -2.85
N ALA A 131 -3.91 -12.34 -3.94
CA ALA A 131 -3.51 -11.65 -5.16
C ALA A 131 -3.27 -10.14 -4.88
N ILE A 132 -4.21 -9.47 -4.21
CA ILE A 132 -4.06 -8.05 -3.84
C ILE A 132 -2.85 -7.84 -2.93
N LEU A 133 -2.63 -8.70 -1.93
CA LEU A 133 -1.45 -8.64 -1.06
C LEU A 133 -0.12 -8.91 -1.79
N GLY A 134 -0.15 -9.66 -2.89
CA GLY A 134 1.01 -9.88 -3.76
C GLY A 134 1.30 -8.73 -4.72
N SER A 135 0.40 -7.76 -4.87
CA SER A 135 0.63 -6.58 -5.71
C SER A 135 1.73 -5.66 -5.15
N PRO A 136 2.35 -4.77 -5.96
CA PRO A 136 3.32 -3.81 -5.44
C PRO A 136 2.82 -2.96 -4.27
N ASN A 137 1.57 -2.45 -4.31
CA ASN A 137 1.03 -1.64 -3.20
C ASN A 137 0.56 -2.49 -2.02
N GLY A 138 0.09 -3.72 -2.24
CA GLY A 138 -0.32 -4.63 -1.17
C GLY A 138 0.87 -5.23 -0.43
N SER A 139 1.92 -5.62 -1.15
CA SER A 139 3.10 -6.25 -0.58
C SER A 139 3.88 -5.29 0.32
N GLY A 140 3.95 -4.00 -0.02
CA GLY A 140 4.52 -2.98 0.88
C GLY A 140 3.81 -2.93 2.25
N ALA A 141 2.47 -3.03 2.28
CA ALA A 141 1.73 -3.08 3.54
C ALA A 141 2.02 -4.37 4.32
N ALA A 142 2.10 -5.51 3.63
CA ALA A 142 2.46 -6.78 4.25
C ALA A 142 3.90 -6.78 4.81
N PHE A 143 4.87 -6.27 4.06
CA PHE A 143 6.29 -6.24 4.46
C PHE A 143 6.52 -5.37 5.70
N MET A 144 5.83 -4.23 5.81
CA MET A 144 5.86 -3.40 7.03
C MET A 144 5.45 -4.22 8.26
N LEU A 145 4.36 -4.98 8.18
CA LEU A 145 3.92 -5.83 9.30
C LEU A 145 4.89 -6.99 9.56
N ILE A 146 5.41 -7.62 8.50
CA ILE A 146 6.29 -8.79 8.60
C ILE A 146 7.62 -8.44 9.27
N ASN A 147 8.22 -7.30 8.90
CA ASN A 147 9.54 -6.90 9.38
C ASN A 147 9.52 -6.38 10.82
N HIS A 148 8.34 -5.99 11.32
CA HIS A 148 8.21 -5.33 12.62
C HIS A 148 7.32 -6.06 13.62
N LYS A 149 7.01 -7.35 13.40
CA LYS A 149 6.17 -8.20 14.27
C LYS A 149 6.48 -8.06 15.77
N LYS A 150 7.76 -8.12 16.14
CA LYS A 150 8.17 -8.00 17.57
C LYS A 150 7.72 -6.67 18.18
N ARG A 151 7.88 -5.56 17.45
CA ARG A 151 7.49 -4.23 17.92
C ARG A 151 5.99 -4.00 17.88
N LEU A 152 5.30 -4.64 16.92
CA LEU A 152 3.84 -4.67 16.83
C LEU A 152 3.17 -5.59 17.86
N GLY A 153 3.93 -6.18 18.80
CA GLY A 153 3.39 -7.03 19.86
C GLY A 153 3.07 -8.46 19.42
N GLY A 154 3.46 -8.86 18.20
CA GLY A 154 3.22 -10.19 17.66
C GLY A 154 3.02 -10.19 16.15
N ALA A 155 2.60 -11.35 15.62
CA ALA A 155 2.24 -11.46 14.22
C ALA A 155 0.91 -10.72 13.97
N ARG A 156 0.97 -9.68 13.13
CA ARG A 156 -0.20 -8.95 12.62
C ARG A 156 -0.38 -9.28 11.15
N VAL A 157 -1.63 -9.40 10.72
CA VAL A 157 -1.98 -9.76 9.34
C VAL A 157 -3.09 -8.86 8.80
N ILE A 158 -3.14 -8.76 7.48
CA ILE A 158 -4.24 -8.15 6.77
C ILE A 158 -5.26 -9.25 6.46
N ASN A 159 -6.46 -9.16 7.02
CA ASN A 159 -7.52 -10.15 6.77
C ASN A 159 -8.66 -9.63 5.89
N LYS A 160 -8.68 -8.33 5.59
CA LYS A 160 -9.71 -7.69 4.78
C LYS A 160 -9.17 -6.45 4.08
N VAL A 161 -9.62 -6.28 2.84
CA VAL A 161 -9.38 -5.10 2.01
C VAL A 161 -10.72 -4.53 1.55
N GLU A 162 -10.84 -3.23 1.65
CA GLU A 162 -11.97 -2.48 1.11
C GLU A 162 -11.47 -1.61 -0.05
N ILE A 163 -12.05 -1.82 -1.23
CA ILE A 163 -11.63 -1.23 -2.50
C ILE A 163 -12.69 -0.23 -2.94
N PHE A 164 -12.29 0.99 -3.26
CA PHE A 164 -13.21 2.08 -3.59
C PHE A 164 -12.50 3.17 -4.39
N VAL A 165 -13.28 4.13 -4.88
CA VAL A 165 -12.78 5.42 -5.41
C VAL A 165 -13.20 6.56 -4.49
N PRO A 166 -12.50 7.70 -4.44
CA PRO A 166 -12.95 8.83 -3.62
C PRO A 166 -14.30 9.39 -4.12
N GLU A 167 -14.46 9.50 -5.44
CA GLU A 167 -15.60 10.11 -6.11
C GLU A 167 -15.94 9.37 -7.40
N GLY A 168 -17.16 9.59 -7.91
CA GLY A 168 -17.63 8.97 -9.15
C GLY A 168 -17.87 7.46 -9.04
N ASN A 169 -18.04 6.81 -10.18
CA ASN A 169 -18.21 5.36 -10.28
C ASN A 169 -17.84 4.90 -11.68
N PHE A 170 -17.18 3.75 -11.78
CA PHE A 170 -16.82 3.18 -13.07
C PHE A 170 -17.00 1.66 -13.12
N GLU A 171 -17.16 1.12 -14.33
CA GLU A 171 -17.20 -0.32 -14.56
C GLU A 171 -15.78 -0.91 -14.57
N VAL A 172 -15.56 -1.94 -13.75
CA VAL A 172 -14.29 -2.65 -13.69
C VAL A 172 -14.01 -3.35 -15.02
N GLY A 173 -12.81 -3.18 -15.56
CA GLY A 173 -12.41 -3.73 -16.87
C GLY A 173 -12.60 -2.77 -18.04
N ARG A 174 -13.15 -1.56 -17.82
CA ARG A 174 -13.17 -0.50 -18.82
C ARG A 174 -11.92 0.39 -18.69
N GLU A 175 -11.29 0.68 -19.83
CA GLU A 175 -10.21 1.67 -19.91
C GLU A 175 -10.70 3.05 -19.47
N GLN A 176 -9.86 3.71 -18.68
CA GLN A 176 -10.04 5.06 -18.16
C GLN A 176 -8.66 5.71 -18.04
N GLU A 177 -8.61 7.04 -18.11
CA GLU A 177 -7.35 7.80 -17.95
C GLU A 177 -6.82 7.69 -16.52
N GLU A 178 -7.69 7.89 -15.53
CA GLU A 178 -7.33 7.81 -14.11
C GLU A 178 -8.43 7.05 -13.33
N TRP A 179 -8.03 6.06 -12.54
CA TRP A 179 -8.97 5.27 -11.74
C TRP A 179 -9.08 5.73 -10.28
N HIS A 180 -8.09 6.45 -9.76
CA HIS A 180 -7.98 6.88 -8.35
C HIS A 180 -8.37 5.80 -7.32
N VAL A 181 -8.00 4.53 -7.58
CA VAL A 181 -8.38 3.42 -6.71
C VAL A 181 -7.72 3.58 -5.35
N MET A 182 -8.52 3.40 -4.31
CA MET A 182 -8.12 3.40 -2.92
C MET A 182 -8.20 1.97 -2.38
N LEU A 183 -7.19 1.55 -1.61
CA LEU A 183 -7.23 0.29 -0.84
C LEU A 183 -7.17 0.60 0.64
N LEU A 184 -8.21 0.23 1.42
CA LEU A 184 -8.14 0.20 2.88
C LEU A 184 -7.88 -1.23 3.36
N PHE A 185 -6.70 -1.44 3.93
CA PHE A 185 -6.28 -2.68 4.58
C PHE A 185 -6.69 -2.66 6.05
N HIS A 186 -7.31 -3.74 6.52
CA HIS A 186 -7.66 -3.96 7.93
C HIS A 186 -6.66 -4.92 8.56
N ILE A 187 -6.03 -4.47 9.65
CA ILE A 187 -4.98 -5.20 10.34
C ILE A 187 -5.55 -5.81 11.62
N VAL A 188 -5.28 -7.09 11.82
CA VAL A 188 -5.67 -7.84 13.02
C VAL A 188 -4.50 -8.65 13.56
N ASP A 189 -4.59 -9.07 14.81
CA ASP A 189 -3.72 -10.12 15.33
C ASP A 189 -3.93 -11.42 14.55
N ALA A 190 -2.84 -12.12 14.23
CA ALA A 190 -2.91 -13.39 13.50
C ALA A 190 -3.74 -14.45 14.22
N SER A 191 -3.83 -14.40 15.55
CA SER A 191 -4.69 -15.29 16.35
C SER A 191 -6.20 -15.01 16.19
N ARG A 192 -6.57 -13.89 15.56
CA ARG A 192 -7.94 -13.44 15.33
C ARG A 192 -8.30 -13.35 13.85
N ALA A 193 -7.41 -13.82 12.97
CA ALA A 193 -7.48 -13.65 11.53
C ALA A 193 -8.49 -14.59 10.86
#